data_AF-A0A1I0RNI1-F1
#
_entry.id   AF-A0A1I0RNI1-F1
#
_cell.length_a   1.000
_cell.length_b   1.000
_cell.length_c   1.000
_cell.angle_alpha   90.00
_cell.angle_beta   90.00
_cell.angle_gamma   90.00
#
_symmetry.space_group_name_H-M   'P 1'
#
loop_
_entity.id
_entity.type
_entity.pdbx_description
1 polymer ?
#
loop_
_entity_poly.entity_id
_entity_poly.type
_entity_poly.pdbx_seq_one_letter_code
_entity_poly.pdbx_strand_id
1 'polypeptide(L)'
;MEQKLPLPPFTLETAIKKVQLAEDAWNSQDPERVSLAYTIDTEWRNRSEFVNGRKEVVKFLTGKWQKELSYKLKKELWAFMDNRIAVRFEYEYHNKEGQWFRAYGNENWEFDENGLMRKRYASINDLAIKEEDRRL
;
A
#
# COMPACT_ATOMS: atom_id res chain seq x y z
N MET A 1 -2.46 19.03 -14.91
CA MET A 1 -2.85 17.88 -14.08
C MET A 1 -1.59 17.28 -13.49
N GLU A 2 -1.58 16.92 -12.20
CA GLU A 2 -0.44 16.29 -11.55
C GLU A 2 -0.27 14.85 -12.09
N GLN A 3 0.93 14.49 -12.54
CA GLN A 3 1.25 13.14 -13.02
C GLN A 3 2.17 12.42 -12.03
N LYS A 4 1.95 11.11 -11.86
CA LYS A 4 2.82 10.22 -11.08
C LYS A 4 3.35 9.10 -11.97
N LEU A 5 4.54 9.32 -12.55
CA LEU A 5 5.22 8.28 -13.32
C LEU A 5 5.55 7.05 -12.45
N PRO A 6 5.61 5.83 -13.02
CA PRO A 6 5.24 5.45 -14.39
C PRO A 6 3.71 5.54 -14.68
N LEU A 7 3.36 5.78 -15.94
CA LEU A 7 1.97 5.83 -16.44
C LEU A 7 1.55 4.49 -17.07
N PRO A 8 0.26 4.14 -17.06
CA PRO A 8 -0.25 3.00 -17.83
C PRO A 8 -0.35 3.29 -19.35
N PRO A 9 -0.40 2.27 -20.23
CA PRO A 9 -0.31 0.84 -19.90
C PRO A 9 1.09 0.44 -19.44
N PHE A 10 1.17 -0.46 -18.46
CA PHE A 10 2.44 -0.86 -17.87
C PHE A 10 3.16 -1.93 -18.70
N THR A 11 4.48 -1.84 -18.68
CA THR A 11 5.42 -2.92 -19.01
C THR A 11 5.88 -3.61 -17.72
N LEU A 12 6.57 -4.75 -17.83
CA LEU A 12 7.14 -5.41 -16.66
C LEU A 12 8.06 -4.48 -15.85
N GLU A 13 8.97 -3.78 -16.53
CA GLU A 13 9.91 -2.84 -15.90
C GLU A 13 9.18 -1.70 -15.18
N THR A 14 8.20 -1.08 -15.85
CA THR A 14 7.46 0.04 -15.27
C THR A 14 6.51 -0.40 -14.16
N ALA A 15 5.94 -1.61 -14.23
CA ALA A 15 5.14 -2.19 -13.15
C ALA A 15 5.99 -2.48 -11.90
N ILE A 16 7.17 -3.09 -12.05
CA ILE A 16 8.12 -3.30 -10.93
C ILE A 16 8.48 -1.96 -10.30
N LYS A 17 8.83 -0.97 -11.12
CA LYS A 17 9.14 0.39 -10.64
C LYS A 17 7.96 1.03 -9.91
N LYS A 18 6.73 0.86 -10.41
CA LYS A 18 5.52 1.37 -9.75
C LYS A 18 5.31 0.72 -8.37
N VAL A 19 5.55 -0.59 -8.27
CA VAL A 19 5.48 -1.33 -7.00
C VAL A 19 6.54 -0.85 -6.01
N GLN A 20 7.79 -0.65 -6.44
CA GLN A 20 8.86 -0.17 -5.57
C GLN A 20 8.58 1.26 -5.07
N LEU A 21 8.13 2.17 -5.95
CA LEU A 21 7.78 3.54 -5.54
C LEU A 21 6.63 3.56 -4.50
N ALA A 22 5.68 2.63 -4.62
CA ALA A 22 4.63 2.46 -3.63
C ALA A 22 5.18 1.87 -2.31
N GLU A 23 6.11 0.91 -2.36
CA GLU A 23 6.82 0.42 -1.17
C GLU A 23 7.53 1.56 -0.43
N ASP A 24 8.32 2.37 -1.15
CA ASP A 24 9.08 3.49 -0.59
C ASP A 24 8.16 4.55 0.04
N ALA A 25 7.05 4.86 -0.62
CA ALA A 25 6.06 5.80 -0.09
C ALA A 25 5.45 5.27 1.21
N TRP A 26 5.01 4.02 1.26
CA TRP A 26 4.41 3.44 2.46
C TRP A 26 5.42 3.28 3.61
N ASN A 27 6.68 2.97 3.32
CA ASN A 27 7.75 2.91 4.33
C ASN A 27 8.13 4.29 4.89
N SER A 28 7.74 5.40 4.25
CA SER A 28 7.89 6.73 4.87
C SER A 28 6.96 6.95 6.07
N GLN A 29 5.89 6.15 6.18
CA GLN A 29 4.84 6.29 7.21
C GLN A 29 4.24 7.70 7.29
N ASP A 30 4.25 8.44 6.17
CA ASP A 30 3.70 9.79 6.03
C ASP A 30 2.35 9.74 5.30
N PRO A 31 1.21 9.94 6.01
CA PRO A 31 -0.12 9.87 5.43
C PRO A 31 -0.34 10.81 4.25
N GLU A 32 0.15 12.04 4.35
CA GLU A 32 -0.04 13.07 3.32
C GLU A 32 0.74 12.68 2.07
N ARG A 33 2.03 12.35 2.23
CA ARG A 33 2.89 11.92 1.12
C ARG A 33 2.33 10.70 0.40
N VAL A 34 1.87 9.70 1.14
CA VAL A 34 1.29 8.47 0.55
C VAL A 34 -0.01 8.78 -0.18
N SER A 35 -0.85 9.65 0.37
CA SER A 35 -2.14 10.02 -0.23
C SER A 35 -2.01 10.66 -1.62
N LEU A 36 -0.88 11.32 -1.92
CA LEU A 36 -0.61 11.95 -3.22
C LEU A 36 -0.46 10.94 -4.38
N ALA A 37 -0.34 9.64 -4.09
CA ALA A 37 -0.30 8.60 -5.12
C ALA A 37 -1.71 8.19 -5.63
N TYR A 38 -2.77 8.69 -5.00
CA TYR A 38 -4.15 8.30 -5.26
C TYR A 38 -4.94 9.46 -5.88
N THR A 39 -5.96 9.17 -6.68
CA THR A 39 -6.86 10.22 -7.19
C THR A 39 -7.60 10.92 -6.04
N ILE A 40 -8.11 12.13 -6.28
CA ILE A 40 -8.85 12.89 -5.24
C ILE A 40 -10.08 12.10 -4.76
N ASP A 41 -10.69 11.34 -5.66
CA ASP A 41 -11.89 10.52 -5.52
C ASP A 41 -11.59 9.00 -5.43
N THR A 42 -10.37 8.61 -5.04
CA THR A 42 -9.94 7.20 -4.98
C THR A 42 -10.88 6.32 -4.16
N GLU A 43 -11.14 5.10 -4.62
CA GLU A 43 -12.00 4.12 -3.95
C GLU A 43 -11.17 2.98 -3.37
N TRP A 44 -11.26 2.74 -2.06
CA TRP A 44 -10.54 1.65 -1.42
C TRP A 44 -11.47 0.68 -0.71
N ARG A 45 -11.05 -0.59 -0.71
CA ARG A 45 -11.39 -1.54 0.35
C ARG A 45 -10.09 -2.03 0.98
N ASN A 46 -9.90 -1.80 2.27
CA ASN A 46 -8.77 -2.31 3.04
C ASN A 46 -9.29 -3.23 4.14
N ARG A 47 -9.08 -4.55 4.00
CA ARG A 47 -9.73 -5.57 4.83
C ARG A 47 -11.26 -5.44 4.71
N SER A 48 -11.93 -5.08 5.81
CA SER A 48 -13.37 -4.83 5.90
C SER A 48 -13.74 -3.34 5.92
N GLU A 49 -12.77 -2.43 5.82
CA GLU A 49 -12.99 -0.98 5.84
C GLU A 49 -13.01 -0.41 4.42
N PHE A 50 -13.92 0.52 4.17
CA PHE A 50 -14.05 1.25 2.91
C PHE A 50 -13.60 2.70 3.12
N VAL A 51 -12.83 3.22 2.16
CA VAL A 51 -12.23 4.56 2.24
C VAL A 51 -12.46 5.25 0.90
N ASN A 52 -13.08 6.43 0.91
CA ASN A 52 -13.54 7.15 -0.28
C ASN A 52 -12.90 8.54 -0.33
N GLY A 53 -11.95 8.70 -1.25
CA GLY A 53 -11.24 9.94 -1.52
C GLY A 53 -9.99 10.15 -0.67
N ARG A 54 -9.12 11.04 -1.16
CA ARG A 54 -7.77 11.27 -0.60
C ARG A 54 -7.80 11.72 0.87
N LYS A 55 -8.81 12.48 1.28
CA LYS A 55 -8.97 12.92 2.67
C LYS A 55 -9.22 11.76 3.63
N GLU A 56 -10.05 10.80 3.23
CA GLU A 56 -10.29 9.61 4.05
C GLU A 56 -9.07 8.69 4.07
N VAL A 57 -8.31 8.62 2.97
CA VAL A 57 -7.02 7.91 2.93
C VAL A 57 -6.04 8.46 3.96
N VAL A 58 -5.88 9.79 4.07
CA VAL A 58 -5.02 10.41 5.09
C VAL A 58 -5.48 10.03 6.50
N LYS A 59 -6.80 10.05 6.77
CA LYS A 59 -7.36 9.65 8.07
C LYS A 59 -7.09 8.18 8.38
N PHE A 60 -7.30 7.31 7.41
CA PHE A 60 -7.05 5.86 7.52
C PHE A 60 -5.57 5.59 7.84
N LEU A 61 -4.66 6.17 7.07
CA LEU A 61 -3.21 5.97 7.22
C LEU A 61 -2.68 6.54 8.55
N THR A 62 -3.18 7.70 8.97
CA THR A 62 -2.88 8.26 10.30
C THR A 62 -3.26 7.27 11.40
N GLY A 63 -4.47 6.71 11.35
CA GLY A 63 -4.93 5.72 12.33
C GLY A 63 -4.15 4.39 12.25
N LYS A 64 -3.73 3.99 11.06
CA LYS A 64 -2.92 2.78 10.82
C LYS A 64 -1.59 2.88 11.56
N TRP A 65 -0.80 3.93 11.32
CA TRP A 65 0.55 4.04 11.91
C TRP A 65 0.58 4.50 13.36
N GLN A 66 -0.57 4.90 13.94
CA GLN A 66 -0.72 5.01 15.40
C GLN A 66 -0.87 3.64 16.10
N LYS A 67 -1.26 2.60 15.35
CA LYS A 67 -1.48 1.24 15.86
C LYS A 67 -0.36 0.28 15.47
N GLU A 68 0.14 0.41 14.26
CA GLU A 68 1.17 -0.45 13.68
C GLU A 68 2.55 0.21 13.79
N LEU A 69 3.23 -0.02 14.91
CA LEU A 69 4.49 0.62 15.26
C LEU A 69 5.68 -0.11 14.66
N SER A 70 6.78 0.60 14.42
CA SER A 70 7.99 0.08 13.76
C SER A 70 7.69 -0.62 12.42
N TYR A 71 6.72 -0.08 11.70
CA TYR A 71 6.20 -0.62 10.45
C TYR A 71 7.31 -0.72 9.39
N LYS A 72 7.49 -1.91 8.82
CA LYS A 72 8.41 -2.12 7.70
C LYS A 72 7.80 -3.05 6.67
N LEU A 73 7.75 -2.59 5.42
CA LEU A 73 6.99 -3.21 4.35
C LEU A 73 7.90 -3.65 3.20
N LYS A 74 7.59 -4.82 2.65
CA LYS A 74 8.10 -5.31 1.38
C LYS A 74 6.94 -5.62 0.43
N LYS A 75 6.98 -5.08 -0.78
CA LYS A 75 6.06 -5.36 -1.87
C LYS A 75 6.77 -6.10 -3.00
N GLU A 76 6.03 -6.92 -3.70
CA GLU A 76 6.48 -7.70 -4.85
C GLU A 76 5.39 -7.71 -5.91
N LEU A 77 5.79 -7.47 -7.17
CA LEU A 77 4.89 -7.60 -8.31
C LEU A 77 4.43 -9.05 -8.44
N TRP A 78 3.12 -9.26 -8.57
CA TRP A 78 2.55 -10.59 -8.87
C TRP A 78 2.17 -10.73 -10.35
N ALA A 79 1.42 -9.75 -10.86
CA ALA A 79 1.00 -9.67 -12.26
C ALA A 79 0.62 -8.24 -12.62
N PHE A 80 0.54 -7.92 -13.90
CA PHE A 80 0.01 -6.65 -14.39
C PHE A 80 -0.73 -6.86 -15.72
N MET A 81 -1.67 -5.97 -16.02
CA MET A 81 -2.40 -5.93 -17.28
C MET A 81 -2.90 -4.51 -17.51
N ASP A 82 -2.53 -3.90 -18.63
CA ASP A 82 -2.89 -2.53 -19.01
C ASP A 82 -2.62 -1.52 -17.87
N ASN A 83 -3.69 -0.98 -17.25
CA ASN A 83 -3.64 -0.02 -16.15
C ASN A 83 -3.81 -0.65 -14.77
N ARG A 84 -3.66 -1.97 -14.64
CA ARG A 84 -3.84 -2.72 -13.40
C ARG A 84 -2.56 -3.43 -12.98
N ILE A 85 -2.33 -3.47 -11.67
CA ILE A 85 -1.21 -4.19 -11.05
C ILE A 85 -1.75 -5.03 -9.88
N ALA A 86 -1.37 -6.30 -9.84
CA ALA A 86 -1.56 -7.19 -8.70
C ALA A 86 -0.25 -7.32 -7.94
N VAL A 87 -0.31 -7.17 -6.62
CA VAL A 87 0.86 -7.09 -5.74
C VAL A 87 0.70 -8.04 -4.56
N ARG A 88 1.79 -8.74 -4.24
CA ARG A 88 1.96 -9.43 -2.97
C ARG A 88 2.78 -8.54 -2.05
N PHE A 89 2.49 -8.56 -0.77
CA PHE A 89 3.30 -7.82 0.19
C PHE A 89 3.29 -8.47 1.57
N GLU A 90 4.32 -8.18 2.33
CA GLU A 90 4.38 -8.45 3.75
C GLU A 90 4.90 -7.22 4.49
N TYR A 91 4.38 -7.00 5.69
CA TYR A 91 4.95 -6.00 6.58
C TYR A 91 5.02 -6.51 8.00
N GLU A 92 6.03 -6.05 8.73
CA GLU A 92 6.22 -6.34 10.15
C GLU A 92 5.93 -5.07 10.96
N TYR A 93 5.28 -5.25 12.10
CA TYR A 93 5.00 -4.19 13.06
C TYR A 93 4.81 -4.79 14.45
N HIS A 94 4.83 -3.96 15.48
CA HIS A 94 4.31 -4.32 16.80
C HIS A 94 3.15 -3.40 17.20
N ASN A 95 2.25 -3.92 18.02
CA ASN A 95 1.20 -3.11 18.64
C ASN A 95 1.75 -2.33 19.86
N LYS A 96 0.87 -1.59 20.55
CA LYS A 96 1.24 -0.79 21.74
C LYS A 96 1.65 -1.64 22.94
N GLU A 97 1.19 -2.89 22.97
CA GLU A 97 1.52 -3.88 24.00
C GLU A 97 2.85 -4.59 23.72
N GLY A 98 3.51 -4.31 22.59
CA GLY A 98 4.79 -4.92 22.20
C GLY A 98 4.67 -6.28 21.51
N GLN A 99 3.46 -6.77 21.24
CA GLN A 99 3.26 -7.99 20.43
C GLN A 99 3.61 -7.72 18.97
N TRP A 100 4.53 -8.50 18.43
CA TRP A 100 4.93 -8.44 17.03
C TRP A 100 4.00 -9.24 16.12
N PHE A 101 3.82 -8.72 14.91
CA PHE A 101 3.05 -9.34 13.85
C PHE A 101 3.79 -9.25 12.53
N ARG A 102 3.61 -10.29 11.70
CA ARG A 102 3.85 -10.22 10.26
C ARG A 102 2.50 -10.30 9.55
N ALA A 103 2.17 -9.24 8.85
CA ALA A 103 0.97 -9.17 8.05
C ALA A 103 1.29 -9.59 6.61
N TYR A 104 0.51 -10.52 6.09
CA TYR A 104 0.59 -10.98 4.70
C TYR A 104 -0.57 -10.41 3.92
N GLY A 105 -0.28 -9.82 2.76
CA GLY A 105 -1.27 -9.10 1.99
C GLY A 105 -1.22 -9.37 0.49
N ASN A 106 -2.40 -9.29 -0.10
CA ASN A 106 -2.59 -9.15 -1.53
C ASN A 106 -3.34 -7.85 -1.79
N GLU A 107 -2.83 -7.04 -2.72
CA GLU A 107 -3.55 -5.86 -3.17
C GLU A 107 -3.60 -5.75 -4.69
N ASN A 108 -4.72 -5.23 -5.18
CA ASN A 108 -4.99 -4.99 -6.58
C ASN A 108 -5.22 -3.51 -6.79
N TRP A 109 -4.47 -2.94 -7.74
CA TRP A 109 -4.43 -1.52 -8.05
C TRP A 109 -4.98 -1.27 -9.44
N GLU A 110 -5.74 -0.19 -9.59
CA GLU A 110 -6.15 0.34 -10.89
C GLU A 110 -5.79 1.83 -10.95
N PHE A 111 -5.15 2.23 -12.05
CA PHE A 111 -4.62 3.58 -12.24
C PHE A 111 -5.40 4.36 -13.31
N ASP A 112 -5.44 5.67 -13.17
CA ASP A 112 -5.86 6.59 -14.22
C ASP A 112 -4.72 6.88 -15.23
N GLU A 113 -5.01 7.65 -16.28
CA GLU A 113 -4.04 8.04 -17.31
C GLU A 113 -2.88 8.91 -16.78
N ASN A 114 -3.06 9.56 -15.63
CA ASN A 114 -2.05 10.38 -14.97
C ASN A 114 -1.19 9.56 -13.99
N GLY A 115 -1.41 8.24 -13.91
CA GLY A 115 -0.66 7.33 -13.06
C GLY A 115 -1.04 7.40 -11.59
N LEU A 116 -2.16 8.04 -11.26
CA LEU A 116 -2.74 8.06 -9.91
C LEU A 116 -3.64 6.84 -9.71
N MET A 117 -3.57 6.23 -8.54
CA MET A 117 -4.37 5.05 -8.22
C MET A 117 -5.82 5.45 -7.92
N ARG A 118 -6.75 5.06 -8.79
CA ARG A 118 -8.18 5.33 -8.64
C ARG A 118 -8.91 4.26 -7.83
N LYS A 119 -8.41 3.01 -7.84
CA LYS A 119 -8.98 1.92 -7.03
C LYS A 119 -7.90 1.11 -6.34
N ARG A 120 -8.12 0.79 -5.06
CA ARG A 120 -7.23 -0.06 -4.25
C ARG A 120 -8.03 -1.10 -3.48
N TYR A 121 -7.82 -2.37 -3.79
CA TYR A 121 -8.43 -3.47 -3.05
C TYR A 121 -7.34 -4.26 -2.34
N ALA A 122 -7.35 -4.26 -1.00
CA ALA A 122 -6.34 -4.93 -0.19
C ALA A 122 -6.98 -5.93 0.78
N SER A 123 -6.51 -7.17 0.74
CA SER A 123 -6.84 -8.23 1.69
C SER A 123 -5.57 -8.57 2.48
N ILE A 124 -5.68 -8.60 3.80
CA ILE A 124 -4.52 -8.68 4.70
C ILE A 124 -4.88 -9.56 5.89
N ASN A 125 -3.97 -10.47 6.26
CA ASN A 125 -4.08 -11.35 7.42
C ASN A 125 -2.83 -11.19 8.31
N ASP A 126 -3.02 -11.06 9.61
CA ASP A 126 -1.93 -10.89 10.57
C ASP A 126 -1.58 -12.23 11.20
N LEU A 127 -0.29 -12.55 11.23
CA LEU A 127 0.28 -13.67 11.97
C LEU A 127 1.09 -13.10 13.14
N ALA A 128 0.76 -13.50 14.36
CA ALA A 128 1.60 -13.18 15.52
C ALA A 128 2.96 -13.88 15.37
N ILE A 129 4.04 -13.15 15.61
CA ILE A 129 5.41 -13.66 15.54
C ILE A 129 6.17 -13.25 16.81
N LYS A 130 7.29 -13.92 17.09
CA LYS A 130 8.24 -13.41 18.08
C LYS A 130 9.14 -12.35 17.44
N GLU A 131 9.74 -11.52 18.26
CA GLU A 131 10.70 -10.51 17.78
C GLU A 131 11.91 -11.15 17.09
N GLU A 132 12.39 -12.30 17.59
CA GLU A 132 13.50 -13.07 16.99
C GLU A 132 13.18 -13.63 15.60
N ASP A 133 11.90 -13.77 15.25
CA ASP A 133 11.47 -14.29 13.95
C ASP A 133 11.37 -13.20 12.87
N ARG A 134 11.63 -11.94 13.21
CA ARG A 134 11.59 -10.79 12.28
C ARG A 134 12.62 -10.95 11.16
N ARG A 135 12.26 -10.48 9.95
CA ARG A 135 13.13 -10.60 8.77
C ARG A 135 13.14 -9.40 7.84
N LEU A 136 12.29 -8.41 8.09
CA LEU A 136 12.19 -7.24 7.22
C LEU A 136 13.18 -6.17 7.60
#